data_AF-A0A6P0UU38-F1
#
_entry.id   AF-A0A6P0UU38-F1
#
_cell.length_a   1.000
_cell.length_b   1.000
_cell.length_c   1.000
_cell.angle_alpha   90.00
_cell.angle_beta   90.00
_cell.angle_gamma   90.00
#
_symmetry.space_group_name_H-M   'P 1'
#
loop_
_entity.id
_entity.type
_entity.pdbx_description
1 polymer ?
#
loop_
_entity_poly.entity_id
_entity_poly.type
_entity_poly.pdbx_seq_one_letter_code
_entity_poly.pdbx_strand_id
1 'polypeptide(L)'
;MLVMEYKAVINTIQETAINEAIRTSQFVRNKVLRYWMDNTRCAASASGYRGVGKKELYRYNTQIRDEFKFVKDLNSHACQASVENVERAIHRFFDNCKKGKPGKKGYPRFKKHSRSVEYKQSGWKLHPTKRRITFTDKKGIGEVKLLGKWDIHTFDKKLIKRVRIVKRADGFYVQFCVKVAHAQSSPPTDAQVGIDVGLEYFYSDSNGNHEPNPRFLRFAEQDIKRSQRNIYKKKKGSTGRRKARGIYARKHLRVTRQRNEHAKRLARNLCLVNAKVVLEDLNVSGLVRNHKLAKSIVDASWYNFRQWLEYFGKKFGREIIAVPPHYTSQECSNCGAKVQKSLSTRTHSCPHCGHVEQRDVNAAKVILSRATTGGHPGSNASGDVSSTLVGRKTCQSKKRRRS
;
A
#
# COMPACT_ATOMS: atom_id res chain seq x y z
N MET A 1 -0.01 1.78 -14.61
CA MET A 1 -1.35 2.33 -14.26
C MET A 1 -1.16 3.56 -13.39
N LEU A 2 -1.73 4.69 -13.78
CA LEU A 2 -1.85 5.90 -12.96
C LEU A 2 -3.16 5.82 -12.16
N VAL A 3 -3.12 6.17 -10.87
CA VAL A 3 -4.32 6.27 -10.04
C VAL A 3 -4.56 7.74 -9.72
N MET A 4 -5.64 8.30 -10.25
CA MET A 4 -6.10 9.65 -9.91
C MET A 4 -7.19 9.55 -8.86
N GLU A 5 -7.07 10.29 -7.76
CA GLU A 5 -8.03 10.26 -6.66
C GLU A 5 -8.70 11.63 -6.50
N TYR A 6 -10.02 11.61 -6.39
CA TYR A 6 -10.87 12.78 -6.17
C TYR A 6 -11.67 12.58 -4.89
N LYS A 7 -11.80 13.63 -4.07
CA LYS A 7 -12.74 13.60 -2.95
C LYS A 7 -14.16 13.75 -3.50
N ALA A 8 -15.05 12.86 -3.09
CA ALA A 8 -16.45 12.89 -3.48
C ALA A 8 -17.26 13.75 -2.52
N VAL A 9 -18.07 14.68 -3.05
CA VAL A 9 -19.10 15.37 -2.27
C VAL A 9 -20.35 14.50 -2.29
N ILE A 10 -20.72 14.00 -1.12
CA ILE A 10 -21.72 12.95 -0.95
C ILE A 10 -22.76 13.42 0.08
N ASN A 11 -24.05 13.31 -0.27
CA ASN A 11 -25.15 13.51 0.67
C ASN A 11 -25.50 12.21 1.43
N THR A 12 -26.41 12.28 2.41
CA THR A 12 -26.77 11.14 3.26
C THR A 12 -27.37 9.95 2.50
N ILE A 13 -28.18 10.22 1.46
CA ILE A 13 -28.80 9.19 0.62
C ILE A 13 -27.71 8.45 -0.16
N GLN A 14 -26.83 9.20 -0.82
CA GLN A 14 -25.69 8.67 -1.55
C GLN A 14 -24.71 7.92 -0.64
N GLU A 15 -24.45 8.40 0.58
CA GLU A 15 -23.62 7.66 1.54
C GLU A 15 -24.23 6.28 1.82
N THR A 16 -25.54 6.21 2.01
CA THR A 16 -26.25 4.95 2.27
C THR A 16 -26.13 4.00 1.08
N ALA A 17 -26.42 4.50 -0.13
CA ALA A 17 -26.28 3.76 -1.40
C ALA A 17 -24.86 3.22 -1.62
N ILE A 18 -23.83 4.05 -1.42
CA ILE A 18 -22.43 3.64 -1.56
C ILE A 18 -22.06 2.58 -0.51
N ASN A 19 -22.46 2.77 0.74
CA ASN A 19 -22.20 1.79 1.80
C ASN A 19 -22.88 0.45 1.48
N GLU A 20 -24.07 0.46 0.90
CA GLU A 20 -24.75 -0.74 0.43
C GLU A 20 -23.99 -1.41 -0.72
N ALA A 21 -23.58 -0.66 -1.75
CA ALA A 21 -22.77 -1.17 -2.85
C ALA A 21 -21.46 -1.83 -2.36
N ILE A 22 -20.79 -1.22 -1.37
CA ILE A 22 -19.59 -1.79 -0.73
C ILE A 22 -19.90 -3.12 -0.03
N ARG A 23 -21.04 -3.22 0.67
CA ARG A 23 -21.48 -4.45 1.34
C ARG A 23 -21.85 -5.53 0.33
N THR A 24 -22.56 -5.18 -0.75
CA THR A 24 -22.89 -6.09 -1.84
C THR A 24 -21.62 -6.65 -2.50
N SER A 25 -20.64 -5.79 -2.81
CA SER A 25 -19.34 -6.23 -3.33
C SER A 25 -18.61 -7.19 -2.38
N GLN A 26 -18.65 -6.94 -1.07
CA GLN A 26 -18.11 -7.83 -0.04
C GLN A 26 -18.84 -9.18 0.00
N PHE A 27 -20.18 -9.17 -0.09
CA PHE A 27 -21.01 -10.37 -0.12
C PHE A 27 -20.65 -11.26 -1.32
N VAL A 28 -20.65 -10.70 -2.53
CA VAL A 28 -20.27 -11.42 -3.77
C VAL A 28 -18.90 -12.06 -3.62
N ARG A 29 -17.89 -11.28 -3.21
CA ARG A 29 -16.53 -11.81 -3.02
C ARG A 29 -16.51 -12.99 -2.04
N ASN A 30 -17.20 -12.88 -0.90
CA ASN A 30 -17.18 -13.92 0.12
C ASN A 30 -17.95 -15.17 -0.30
N LYS A 31 -19.10 -15.02 -0.97
CA LYS A 31 -19.87 -16.14 -1.52
C LYS A 31 -19.08 -16.88 -2.59
N VAL A 32 -18.49 -16.16 -3.55
CA VAL A 32 -17.64 -16.75 -4.60
C VAL A 32 -16.43 -17.45 -3.99
N LEU A 33 -15.80 -16.87 -2.97
CA LEU A 33 -14.71 -17.54 -2.26
C LEU A 33 -15.18 -18.80 -1.54
N ARG A 34 -16.38 -18.77 -0.93
CA ARG A 34 -16.95 -19.93 -0.25
C ARG A 34 -17.25 -21.05 -1.25
N TYR A 35 -17.85 -20.73 -2.38
CA TYR A 35 -18.08 -21.66 -3.48
C TYR A 35 -16.78 -22.32 -3.95
N TRP A 36 -15.72 -21.52 -4.16
CA TRP A 36 -14.41 -22.06 -4.47
C TRP A 36 -13.94 -23.03 -3.38
N MET A 37 -14.00 -22.66 -2.09
CA MET A 37 -13.55 -23.50 -0.98
C MET A 37 -14.32 -24.84 -0.90
N ASP A 38 -15.64 -24.81 -1.04
CA ASP A 38 -16.49 -25.99 -0.89
C ASP A 38 -16.24 -26.99 -2.03
N ASN A 39 -16.13 -26.49 -3.26
CA ASN A 39 -15.90 -27.32 -4.44
C ASN A 39 -14.42 -27.67 -4.67
N THR A 40 -13.52 -27.05 -3.92
CA THR A 40 -12.09 -27.39 -3.92
C THR A 40 -11.79 -28.57 -2.97
N ARG A 41 -12.54 -28.69 -1.87
CA ARG A 41 -12.33 -29.75 -0.87
C ARG A 41 -12.86 -31.11 -1.32
N CYS A 42 -13.84 -31.14 -2.22
CA CYS A 42 -14.47 -32.38 -2.69
C CYS A 42 -13.80 -33.00 -3.93
N ALA A 43 -12.74 -32.40 -4.49
CA ALA A 43 -12.12 -32.81 -5.76
C ALA A 43 -10.83 -33.64 -5.60
N ALA A 44 -10.71 -34.43 -4.53
CA ALA A 44 -9.70 -35.48 -4.43
C ALA A 44 -10.23 -36.73 -5.16
N SER A 45 -10.26 -36.71 -6.49
CA SER A 45 -10.51 -37.89 -7.31
C SER A 45 -9.21 -38.41 -7.91
N ALA A 46 -9.18 -39.70 -8.25
CA ALA A 46 -8.02 -40.43 -8.78
C ALA A 46 -7.38 -39.83 -10.05
N SER A 47 -8.02 -38.84 -10.71
CA SER A 47 -7.54 -38.19 -11.94
C SER A 47 -6.76 -36.88 -11.73
N GLY A 48 -6.38 -36.55 -10.50
CA GLY A 48 -5.71 -35.29 -10.15
C GLY A 48 -6.68 -34.15 -9.80
N TYR A 49 -6.14 -33.09 -9.23
CA TYR A 49 -6.89 -31.97 -8.65
C TYR A 49 -7.69 -31.21 -9.73
N ARG A 50 -8.99 -31.50 -9.85
CA ARG A 50 -9.92 -30.78 -10.72
C ARG A 50 -10.60 -29.64 -9.94
N GLY A 51 -9.81 -28.63 -9.58
CA GLY A 51 -10.31 -27.47 -8.83
C GLY A 51 -11.22 -26.55 -9.66
N VAL A 52 -12.09 -25.80 -8.98
CA VAL A 52 -12.95 -24.78 -9.60
C VAL A 52 -12.09 -23.75 -10.35
N GLY A 53 -12.23 -23.74 -11.68
CA GLY A 53 -11.54 -22.81 -12.56
C GLY A 53 -12.18 -21.42 -12.58
N LYS A 54 -11.56 -20.53 -13.36
CA LYS A 54 -12.03 -19.15 -13.53
C LYS A 54 -13.46 -19.10 -14.07
N LYS A 55 -13.78 -19.91 -15.09
CA LYS A 55 -15.08 -19.89 -15.76
C LYS A 55 -16.22 -20.18 -14.77
N GLU A 56 -16.02 -21.16 -13.89
CA GLU A 56 -16.99 -21.55 -12.88
C GLU A 56 -17.23 -20.45 -11.84
N LEU A 57 -16.19 -19.71 -11.42
CA LEU A 57 -16.37 -18.57 -10.50
C LEU A 57 -17.26 -17.47 -11.09
N TYR A 58 -17.10 -17.19 -12.39
CA TYR A 58 -17.93 -16.19 -13.09
C TYR A 58 -19.35 -16.71 -13.35
N ARG A 59 -19.50 -18.01 -13.64
CA ARG A 59 -20.82 -18.65 -13.74
C ARG A 59 -21.57 -18.57 -12.42
N TYR A 60 -20.91 -18.89 -11.31
CA TYR A 60 -21.49 -18.78 -9.97
C TYR A 60 -21.85 -17.34 -9.61
N ASN A 61 -21.03 -16.36 -9.99
CA ASN A 61 -21.40 -14.95 -9.84
C ASN A 61 -22.67 -14.56 -10.61
N THR A 62 -22.91 -15.17 -11.77
CA THR A 62 -24.16 -14.95 -12.53
C THR A 62 -25.35 -15.52 -11.76
N GLN A 63 -25.24 -16.76 -11.27
CA GLN A 63 -26.27 -17.39 -10.44
C GLN A 63 -26.61 -16.56 -9.19
N ILE A 64 -25.60 -16.07 -8.45
CA ILE A 64 -25.83 -15.20 -7.26
C ILE A 64 -26.57 -13.92 -7.64
N ARG A 65 -26.33 -13.37 -8.83
CA ARG A 65 -27.03 -12.16 -9.29
C ARG A 65 -28.48 -12.43 -9.63
N ASP A 66 -28.82 -13.64 -10.06
CA ASP A 66 -30.21 -14.03 -10.32
C ASP A 66 -30.94 -14.37 -9.02
N GLU A 67 -30.25 -15.02 -8.07
CA GLU A 67 -30.79 -15.40 -6.75
C GLU A 67 -31.07 -14.18 -5.85
N PHE A 68 -30.16 -13.19 -5.83
CA PHE A 68 -30.26 -12.05 -4.91
C PHE A 68 -30.48 -10.73 -5.65
N LYS A 69 -31.70 -10.18 -5.52
CA LYS A 69 -32.07 -8.87 -6.10
C LYS A 69 -31.09 -7.76 -5.78
N PHE A 70 -30.66 -7.65 -4.52
CA PHE A 70 -29.68 -6.63 -4.11
C PHE A 70 -28.30 -6.79 -4.77
N VAL A 71 -27.96 -7.99 -5.28
CA VAL A 71 -26.74 -8.21 -6.07
C VAL A 71 -26.99 -7.89 -7.54
N LYS A 72 -28.18 -8.20 -8.06
CA LYS A 72 -28.63 -7.78 -9.40
C LYS A 72 -28.61 -6.26 -9.57
N ASP A 73 -28.98 -5.54 -8.51
CA ASP A 73 -29.02 -4.08 -8.49
C ASP A 73 -27.63 -3.43 -8.60
N LEU A 74 -26.60 -4.14 -8.14
CA LEU A 74 -25.22 -3.73 -8.36
C LEU A 74 -24.81 -4.04 -9.80
N ASN A 75 -24.09 -3.10 -10.43
CA ASN A 75 -23.61 -3.27 -11.79
C ASN A 75 -22.77 -4.56 -11.96
N SER A 76 -22.97 -5.24 -13.09
CA SER A 76 -22.32 -6.52 -13.42
C SER A 76 -20.80 -6.46 -13.34
N HIS A 77 -20.19 -5.35 -13.81
CA HIS A 77 -18.74 -5.18 -13.78
C HIS A 77 -18.21 -4.99 -12.36
N ALA A 78 -19.00 -4.45 -11.44
CA ALA A 78 -18.62 -4.36 -10.04
C ALA A 78 -18.65 -5.74 -9.35
N CYS A 79 -19.66 -6.56 -9.66
CA CYS A 79 -19.68 -7.96 -9.22
C CYS A 79 -18.51 -8.77 -9.81
N GLN A 80 -18.21 -8.60 -11.10
CA GLN A 80 -17.05 -9.22 -11.74
C GLN A 80 -15.72 -8.76 -11.10
N ALA A 81 -15.56 -7.48 -10.76
CA ALA A 81 -14.38 -7.01 -10.04
C ALA A 81 -14.23 -7.68 -8.66
N SER A 82 -15.35 -7.99 -7.97
CA SER A 82 -15.33 -8.81 -6.76
C SER A 82 -14.82 -10.24 -7.01
N VAL A 83 -15.20 -10.86 -8.14
CA VAL A 83 -14.71 -12.19 -8.55
C VAL A 83 -13.22 -12.16 -8.87
N GLU A 84 -12.74 -11.17 -9.63
CA GLU A 84 -11.32 -11.00 -9.96
C GLU A 84 -10.45 -10.84 -8.69
N ASN A 85 -11.00 -10.22 -7.64
CA ASN A 85 -10.33 -10.11 -6.35
C ASN A 85 -10.23 -11.46 -5.61
N VAL A 86 -11.14 -12.40 -5.86
CA VAL A 86 -11.06 -13.79 -5.37
C VAL A 86 -10.01 -14.55 -6.17
N GLU A 87 -10.08 -14.48 -7.51
CA GLU A 87 -9.12 -15.10 -8.43
C GLU A 87 -7.68 -14.69 -8.09
N ARG A 88 -7.43 -13.39 -7.91
CA ARG A 88 -6.11 -12.87 -7.52
C ARG A 88 -5.65 -13.40 -6.17
N ALA A 89 -6.57 -13.57 -5.21
CA ALA A 89 -6.23 -14.10 -3.90
C ALA A 89 -5.86 -15.59 -3.96
N ILE A 90 -6.57 -16.36 -4.79
CA ILE A 90 -6.31 -17.78 -5.04
C ILE A 90 -4.96 -17.95 -5.77
N HIS A 91 -4.74 -17.21 -6.85
CA HIS A 91 -3.50 -17.25 -7.61
C HIS A 91 -2.29 -16.91 -6.72
N ARG A 92 -2.40 -15.83 -5.93
CA ARG A 92 -1.35 -15.45 -4.97
C ARG A 92 -1.08 -16.55 -3.93
N PHE A 93 -2.09 -17.29 -3.50
CA PHE A 93 -1.90 -18.40 -2.57
C PHE A 93 -1.07 -19.51 -3.21
N PHE A 94 -1.46 -20.00 -4.39
CA PHE A 94 -0.73 -21.06 -5.09
C PHE A 94 0.68 -20.62 -5.51
N ASP A 95 0.85 -19.40 -6.00
CA ASP A 95 2.17 -18.83 -6.31
C ASP A 95 3.10 -18.85 -5.10
N ASN A 96 2.59 -18.46 -3.93
CA ASN A 96 3.38 -18.42 -2.71
C ASN A 96 3.70 -19.82 -2.19
N CYS A 97 2.80 -20.79 -2.37
CA CYS A 97 3.05 -22.20 -2.08
C CYS A 97 4.16 -22.75 -2.98
N LYS A 98 4.04 -22.57 -4.31
CA LYS A 98 5.04 -23.02 -5.29
C LYS A 98 6.42 -22.40 -5.05
N LYS A 99 6.47 -21.11 -4.71
CA LYS A 99 7.72 -20.39 -4.43
C LYS A 99 8.29 -20.64 -3.02
N GLY A 100 7.68 -21.51 -2.21
CA GLY A 100 8.18 -21.84 -0.88
C GLY A 100 8.23 -20.67 0.13
N LYS A 101 7.64 -19.51 -0.17
CA LYS A 101 7.90 -18.25 0.57
C LYS A 101 7.44 -18.33 2.05
N PRO A 102 8.34 -18.27 3.04
CA PRO A 102 7.97 -18.39 4.45
C PRO A 102 7.04 -17.24 4.88
N GLY A 103 6.00 -17.57 5.66
CA GLY A 103 5.03 -16.60 6.21
C GLY A 103 4.02 -15.99 5.20
N LYS A 104 4.12 -16.28 3.90
CA LYS A 104 3.20 -15.77 2.85
C LYS A 104 2.25 -16.85 2.27
N LYS A 105 2.31 -18.08 2.77
CA LYS A 105 1.46 -19.23 2.38
C LYS A 105 0.05 -19.19 3.01
N GLY A 106 -0.54 -18.01 3.13
CA GLY A 106 -1.85 -17.85 3.77
C GLY A 106 -2.99 -18.25 2.82
N TYR A 107 -3.80 -19.24 3.19
CA TYR A 107 -5.01 -19.60 2.45
C TYR A 107 -5.95 -18.39 2.30
N PRO A 108 -6.66 -18.23 1.16
CA PRO A 108 -7.59 -17.12 0.97
C PRO A 108 -8.63 -17.01 2.09
N ARG A 109 -8.92 -15.78 2.57
CA ARG A 109 -9.84 -15.55 3.68
C ARG A 109 -11.03 -14.68 3.30
N PHE A 110 -12.15 -14.87 4.01
CA PHE A 110 -13.31 -13.99 3.93
C PHE A 110 -12.97 -12.57 4.38
N LYS A 111 -13.47 -11.57 3.64
CA LYS A 111 -13.39 -10.16 4.02
C LYS A 111 -14.43 -9.89 5.10
N LYS A 112 -14.01 -9.35 6.25
CA LYS A 112 -14.89 -8.93 7.34
C LYS A 112 -15.41 -7.50 7.14
N HIS A 113 -14.57 -6.64 6.57
CA HIS A 113 -14.89 -5.25 6.30
C HIS A 113 -14.32 -4.85 4.94
N SER A 114 -15.20 -4.46 4.01
CA SER A 114 -14.80 -3.74 2.81
C SER A 114 -14.90 -2.23 3.01
N ARG A 115 -14.07 -1.51 2.27
CA ARG A 115 -14.04 -0.04 2.24
C ARG A 115 -14.14 0.49 0.82
N SER A 116 -14.35 -0.37 -0.16
CA SER A 116 -14.46 0.06 -1.54
C SER A 116 -15.36 -0.84 -2.35
N VAL A 117 -15.90 -0.25 -3.42
CA VAL A 117 -16.54 -0.92 -4.54
C VAL A 117 -15.80 -0.46 -5.80
N GLU A 118 -15.51 -1.39 -6.69
CA GLU A 118 -14.75 -1.13 -7.91
C GLU A 118 -15.58 -1.53 -9.11
N TYR A 119 -15.64 -0.65 -10.10
CA TYR A 119 -16.28 -0.82 -11.38
C TYR A 119 -15.18 -0.93 -12.45
N LYS A 120 -15.38 -1.79 -13.45
CA LYS A 120 -14.46 -1.89 -14.60
C LYS A 120 -14.77 -0.77 -15.60
N GLN A 121 -15.20 -1.12 -16.81
CA GLN A 121 -15.49 -0.17 -17.89
C GLN A 121 -16.98 0.21 -18.01
N SER A 122 -17.85 -0.28 -17.12
CA SER A 122 -19.29 0.02 -17.13
C SER A 122 -19.78 0.30 -15.70
N GLY A 123 -21.03 0.77 -15.58
CA GLY A 123 -21.63 1.18 -14.31
C GLY A 123 -21.32 2.62 -13.90
N TRP A 124 -20.67 3.38 -14.78
CA TRP A 124 -20.37 4.78 -14.58
C TRP A 124 -20.33 5.54 -15.92
N LYS A 125 -20.62 6.84 -15.86
CA LYS A 125 -20.53 7.79 -16.96
C LYS A 125 -19.84 9.07 -16.46
N LEU A 126 -18.81 9.52 -17.17
CA LEU A 126 -18.26 10.87 -16.92
C LEU A 126 -19.27 11.89 -17.44
N HIS A 127 -19.53 12.92 -16.65
CA HIS A 127 -20.31 14.07 -17.12
C HIS A 127 -19.44 14.89 -18.08
N PRO A 128 -20.01 15.59 -19.08
CA PRO A 128 -19.28 16.57 -19.89
C PRO A 128 -18.56 17.67 -19.08
N THR A 129 -18.93 17.86 -17.81
CA THR A 129 -18.30 18.84 -16.92
C THR A 129 -17.19 18.15 -16.16
N LYS A 130 -16.07 18.88 -15.97
CA LYS A 130 -14.79 18.33 -15.49
C LYS A 130 -14.80 17.70 -14.09
N ARG A 131 -15.91 17.77 -13.36
CA ARG A 131 -15.98 17.51 -11.92
C ARG A 131 -17.19 16.70 -11.50
N ARG A 132 -17.81 15.93 -12.39
CA ARG A 132 -18.94 15.06 -12.02
C ARG A 132 -18.84 13.69 -12.66
N ILE A 133 -19.33 12.68 -11.95
CA ILE A 133 -19.45 11.30 -12.43
C ILE A 133 -20.79 10.74 -11.99
N THR A 134 -21.46 10.03 -12.88
CA THR A 134 -22.74 9.38 -12.61
C THR A 134 -22.54 7.89 -12.54
N PHE A 135 -22.88 7.29 -11.39
CA PHE A 135 -22.94 5.84 -11.24
C PHE A 135 -24.33 5.36 -11.64
N THR A 136 -24.38 4.42 -12.58
CA THR A 136 -25.61 4.01 -13.27
C THR A 136 -26.12 2.65 -12.80
N ASP A 137 -25.76 2.24 -11.59
CA ASP A 137 -26.31 1.03 -10.98
C ASP A 137 -27.70 1.31 -10.35
N LYS A 138 -28.42 0.24 -10.00
CA LYS A 138 -29.73 0.36 -9.35
C LYS A 138 -29.60 0.53 -7.83
N LYS A 139 -28.41 0.89 -7.33
CA LYS A 139 -28.18 1.20 -5.91
C LYS A 139 -28.55 2.63 -5.54
N GLY A 140 -28.84 3.49 -6.53
CA GLY A 140 -29.23 4.87 -6.28
C GLY A 140 -28.08 5.78 -5.87
N ILE A 141 -26.85 5.49 -6.30
CA ILE A 141 -25.70 6.39 -6.06
C ILE A 141 -25.86 7.68 -6.88
N GLY A 142 -26.28 7.56 -8.15
CA GLY A 142 -26.53 8.69 -9.03
C GLY A 142 -25.28 9.53 -9.32
N GLU A 143 -25.48 10.83 -9.48
CA GLU A 143 -24.44 11.80 -9.83
C GLU A 143 -23.66 12.30 -8.61
N VAL A 144 -22.34 12.26 -8.68
CA VAL A 144 -21.42 12.65 -7.60
C VAL A 144 -20.48 13.74 -8.10
N LYS A 145 -20.38 14.83 -7.31
CA LYS A 145 -19.39 15.89 -7.55
C LYS A 145 -18.00 15.46 -7.06
N LEU A 146 -17.00 15.70 -7.88
CA LEU A 146 -15.59 15.38 -7.68
C LEU A 146 -14.79 16.64 -7.33
N LEU A 147 -14.05 16.59 -6.24
CA LEU A 147 -13.10 17.62 -5.82
C LEU A 147 -11.68 17.10 -5.99
N GLY A 148 -10.90 17.78 -6.82
CA GLY A 148 -9.51 17.45 -7.08
C GLY A 148 -8.86 18.51 -7.96
N LYS A 149 -7.53 18.54 -7.94
CA LYS A 149 -6.73 19.48 -8.76
C LYS A 149 -6.67 19.04 -10.23
N TRP A 150 -6.61 17.74 -10.47
CA TRP A 150 -6.39 17.18 -11.80
C TRP A 150 -7.68 17.08 -12.60
N ASP A 151 -7.60 17.19 -13.91
CA ASP A 151 -8.75 16.96 -14.79
C ASP A 151 -8.67 15.54 -15.37
N ILE A 152 -9.73 14.75 -15.21
CA ILE A 152 -9.80 13.38 -15.73
C ILE A 152 -10.03 13.37 -17.25
N HIS A 153 -10.57 14.46 -17.81
CA HIS A 153 -10.86 14.59 -19.24
C HIS A 153 -9.61 14.77 -20.10
N THR A 154 -8.44 14.98 -19.49
CA THR A 154 -7.16 14.96 -20.20
C THR A 154 -6.81 13.56 -20.71
N PHE A 155 -7.48 12.52 -20.23
CA PHE A 155 -7.31 11.16 -20.67
C PHE A 155 -8.54 10.67 -21.41
N ASP A 156 -8.32 9.97 -22.52
CA ASP A 156 -9.39 9.28 -23.21
C ASP A 156 -10.09 8.29 -22.28
N LYS A 157 -11.41 8.23 -22.38
CA LYS A 157 -12.23 7.28 -21.62
C LYS A 157 -11.76 5.83 -21.80
N LYS A 158 -11.23 5.48 -22.97
CA LYS A 158 -10.69 4.14 -23.28
C LYS A 158 -9.48 3.76 -22.42
N LEU A 159 -8.73 4.75 -21.94
CA LEU A 159 -7.57 4.56 -21.05
C LEU A 159 -8.01 4.29 -19.60
N ILE A 160 -9.21 4.73 -19.20
CA ILE A 160 -9.78 4.48 -17.87
C ILE A 160 -10.23 3.02 -17.80
N LYS A 161 -9.47 2.19 -17.06
CA LYS A 161 -9.74 0.75 -16.96
C LYS A 161 -10.68 0.41 -15.81
N ARG A 162 -10.60 1.17 -14.72
CA ARG A 162 -11.41 0.95 -13.51
C ARG A 162 -11.73 2.27 -12.83
N VAL A 163 -12.90 2.31 -12.20
CA VAL A 163 -13.35 3.39 -11.32
C VAL A 163 -13.69 2.78 -9.97
N ARG A 164 -13.10 3.27 -8.89
CA ARG A 164 -13.30 2.72 -7.54
C ARG A 164 -13.80 3.79 -6.59
N ILE A 165 -14.90 3.54 -5.90
CA ILE A 165 -15.33 4.36 -4.77
C ILE A 165 -14.68 3.80 -3.51
N VAL A 166 -13.96 4.63 -2.75
CA VAL A 166 -13.23 4.26 -1.54
C VAL A 166 -13.70 5.09 -0.35
N LYS A 167 -14.09 4.42 0.74
CA LYS A 167 -14.43 5.01 2.03
C LYS A 167 -13.17 5.15 2.89
N ARG A 168 -12.76 6.39 3.14
CA ARG A 168 -11.71 6.75 4.12
C ARG A 168 -12.34 7.31 5.40
N ALA A 169 -11.53 7.64 6.39
CA ALA A 169 -12.01 8.14 7.68
C ALA A 169 -12.66 9.53 7.60
N ASP A 170 -12.36 10.30 6.56
CA ASP A 170 -12.79 11.69 6.35
C ASP A 170 -13.76 11.85 5.18
N GLY A 171 -14.27 10.75 4.60
CA GLY A 171 -15.25 10.77 3.53
C GLY A 171 -15.01 9.72 2.46
N PHE A 172 -15.67 9.91 1.33
CA PHE A 172 -15.57 9.05 0.16
C PHE A 172 -14.68 9.67 -0.91
N TYR A 173 -14.04 8.82 -1.69
CA TYR A 173 -13.14 9.19 -2.77
C TYR A 173 -13.45 8.35 -4.00
N VAL A 174 -13.36 8.95 -5.18
CA VAL A 174 -13.42 8.24 -6.46
C VAL A 174 -12.01 8.16 -7.02
N GLN A 175 -11.56 6.94 -7.28
CA GLN A 175 -10.25 6.63 -7.86
C GLN A 175 -10.43 6.16 -9.30
N PHE A 176 -9.72 6.80 -10.23
CA PHE A 176 -9.64 6.40 -11.62
C PHE A 176 -8.32 5.69 -11.87
N CYS A 177 -8.39 4.43 -12.31
CA CYS A 177 -7.23 3.65 -12.71
C CYS A 177 -7.05 3.82 -14.22
N VAL A 178 -6.13 4.70 -14.61
CA VAL A 178 -5.85 5.06 -16.00
C VAL A 178 -4.63 4.29 -16.50
N LYS A 179 -4.74 3.66 -17.67
CA LYS A 179 -3.60 3.08 -18.39
C LYS A 179 -2.89 4.22 -19.11
N VAL A 180 -1.70 4.58 -18.62
CA VAL A 180 -0.82 5.57 -19.24
C VAL A 180 0.50 4.92 -19.61
N ALA A 181 1.11 5.37 -20.71
CA ALA A 181 2.51 5.04 -20.99
C ALA A 181 3.38 5.60 -19.85
N HIS A 182 4.35 4.80 -19.41
CA HIS A 182 5.14 5.14 -18.23
C HIS A 182 6.28 6.12 -18.53
N ALA A 183 6.70 6.29 -19.78
CA ALA A 183 7.79 7.18 -20.13
C ALA A 183 7.31 8.64 -20.16
N GLN A 184 7.71 9.43 -19.17
CA GLN A 184 7.81 10.88 -19.32
C GLN A 184 9.27 11.23 -19.62
N SER A 185 9.52 12.06 -20.65
CA SER A 185 10.83 12.66 -20.88
C SER A 185 11.27 13.39 -19.62
N SER A 186 12.36 12.93 -19.03
CA SER A 186 12.99 13.56 -17.87
C SER A 186 14.33 14.14 -18.34
N PRO A 187 14.85 15.20 -17.71
CA PRO A 187 16.11 15.80 -18.13
C PRO A 187 17.21 14.73 -18.19
N PRO A 188 18.07 14.73 -19.22
CA PRO A 188 19.25 13.88 -19.21
C PRO A 188 20.10 14.25 -18.00
N THR A 189 20.52 13.23 -17.27
CA THR A 189 21.40 13.35 -16.09
C THR A 189 22.14 12.03 -15.99
N ASP A 190 23.43 12.10 -15.70
CA ASP A 190 24.27 10.93 -15.43
C ASP A 190 24.56 10.79 -13.93
N ALA A 191 23.98 11.68 -13.11
CA ALA A 191 24.17 11.69 -11.67
C ALA A 191 23.66 10.39 -11.04
N GLN A 192 24.43 9.85 -10.10
CA GLN A 192 24.09 8.64 -9.37
C GLN A 192 24.18 8.92 -7.88
N VAL A 193 23.31 8.30 -7.09
CA VAL A 193 23.30 8.50 -5.65
C VAL A 193 23.04 7.20 -4.91
N GLY A 194 23.88 6.90 -3.91
CA GLY A 194 23.59 5.90 -2.91
C GLY A 194 22.86 6.54 -1.74
N ILE A 195 21.85 5.86 -1.20
CA ILE A 195 21.12 6.32 0.00
C ILE A 195 21.14 5.25 1.09
N ASP A 196 21.57 5.65 2.28
CA ASP A 196 21.46 4.86 3.50
C ASP A 196 20.24 5.32 4.31
N VAL A 197 19.26 4.44 4.54
CA VAL A 197 18.00 4.80 5.21
C VAL A 197 18.06 4.55 6.70
N GLY A 198 17.71 5.56 7.50
CA GLY A 198 17.98 5.57 8.95
C GLY A 198 16.81 6.05 9.82
N LEU A 199 17.00 5.92 11.14
CA LEU A 199 16.06 6.43 12.14
C LEU A 199 16.48 7.81 12.70
N GLU A 200 17.77 8.12 12.61
CA GLU A 200 18.32 9.44 12.96
C GLU A 200 17.95 10.45 11.87
N TYR A 201 18.52 10.27 10.69
CA TYR A 201 18.08 10.88 9.44
C TYR A 201 17.18 9.90 8.67
N PHE A 202 16.23 10.42 7.90
CA PHE A 202 15.37 9.59 7.06
C PHE A 202 16.19 8.82 6.03
N TYR A 203 17.13 9.52 5.39
CA TYR A 203 18.28 8.93 4.71
C TYR A 203 19.48 9.87 4.75
N SER A 204 20.67 9.31 4.56
CA SER A 204 21.92 10.01 4.23
C SER A 204 22.32 9.64 2.81
N ASP A 205 22.79 10.60 2.01
CA ASP A 205 23.22 10.35 0.64
C ASP A 205 24.75 10.26 0.51
N SER A 206 25.21 9.70 -0.61
CA SER A 206 26.63 9.53 -0.92
C SER A 206 27.38 10.85 -1.15
N ASN A 207 26.65 11.97 -1.27
CA ASN A 207 27.20 13.31 -1.50
C ASN A 207 27.36 14.08 -0.17
N GLY A 208 27.02 13.48 0.97
CA GLY A 208 27.16 14.07 2.30
C GLY A 208 25.92 14.81 2.81
N ASN A 209 24.78 14.75 2.10
CA ASN A 209 23.54 15.38 2.58
C ASN A 209 22.72 14.43 3.44
N HIS A 210 21.92 15.02 4.34
CA HIS A 210 21.04 14.30 5.24
C HIS A 210 19.60 14.80 5.13
N GLU A 211 18.65 13.90 4.85
CA GLU A 211 17.23 14.22 4.91
C GLU A 211 16.71 13.99 6.35
N PRO A 212 16.10 14.99 7.00
CA PRO A 212 15.61 14.84 8.37
C PRO A 212 14.46 13.82 8.46
N ASN A 213 14.41 13.05 9.55
CA ASN A 213 13.28 12.17 9.85
C ASN A 213 12.16 12.94 10.57
N PRO A 214 11.00 13.19 9.95
CA PRO A 214 9.96 14.03 10.52
C PRO A 214 9.16 13.37 11.66
N ARG A 215 9.32 12.06 11.92
CA ARG A 215 8.73 11.35 13.07
C ARG A 215 7.24 11.65 13.30
N PHE A 216 6.44 11.67 12.23
CA PHE A 216 5.04 12.13 12.24
C PHE A 216 4.16 11.47 13.31
N LEU A 217 4.32 10.17 13.56
CA LEU A 217 3.52 9.47 14.58
C LEU A 217 3.95 9.84 15.98
N ARG A 218 5.24 10.10 16.23
CA ARG A 218 5.71 10.52 17.56
C ARG A 218 5.05 11.83 17.97
N PHE A 219 5.01 12.81 17.08
CA PHE A 219 4.30 14.07 17.32
C PHE A 219 2.79 13.88 17.53
N ALA A 220 2.14 13.00 16.75
CA ALA A 220 0.71 12.75 16.87
C ALA A 220 0.34 11.76 18.02
N GLU A 221 1.31 11.18 18.72
CA GLU A 221 1.10 10.00 19.57
C GLU A 221 0.19 10.30 20.76
N GLN A 222 0.50 11.37 21.51
CA GLN A 222 -0.27 11.77 22.70
C GLN A 222 -1.74 12.01 22.33
N ASP A 223 -1.93 12.62 21.17
CA ASP A 223 -3.20 13.02 20.63
C ASP A 223 -4.05 11.83 20.15
N ILE A 224 -3.41 10.85 19.52
CA ILE A 224 -4.00 9.57 19.14
C ILE A 224 -4.40 8.78 20.39
N LYS A 225 -3.52 8.69 21.40
CA LYS A 225 -3.80 8.00 22.68
C LYS A 225 -4.97 8.63 23.42
N ARG A 226 -5.07 9.96 23.43
CA ARG A 226 -6.21 10.69 24.01
C ARG A 226 -7.52 10.31 23.31
N SER A 227 -7.55 10.36 21.98
CA SER A 227 -8.73 9.95 21.22
C SER A 227 -9.08 8.47 21.41
N GLN A 228 -8.08 7.60 21.54
CA GLN A 228 -8.30 6.18 21.82
C GLN A 228 -8.94 5.96 23.20
N ARG A 229 -8.43 6.61 24.27
CA ARG A 229 -9.02 6.55 25.62
C ARG A 229 -10.49 7.00 25.61
N ASN A 230 -10.80 8.05 24.87
CA ASN A 230 -12.19 8.53 24.72
C ASN A 230 -13.13 7.50 24.08
N ILE A 231 -12.65 6.61 23.22
CA ILE A 231 -13.46 5.50 22.68
C ILE A 231 -13.86 4.54 23.80
N TYR A 232 -12.91 4.17 24.66
CA TYR A 232 -13.13 3.19 25.72
C TYR A 232 -14.05 3.71 26.82
N LYS A 233 -14.02 5.01 27.12
CA LYS A 233 -14.94 5.67 28.07
C LYS A 233 -16.41 5.67 27.62
N LYS A 234 -16.72 5.39 26.34
CA LYS A 234 -18.09 5.44 25.80
C LYS A 234 -18.70 4.03 25.69
N LYS A 235 -20.00 3.90 26.02
CA LYS A 235 -20.77 2.65 25.92
C LYS A 235 -20.60 1.99 24.54
N LYS A 236 -20.32 0.68 24.53
CA LYS A 236 -20.21 -0.11 23.29
C LYS A 236 -21.53 -0.02 22.51
N GLY A 237 -21.45 0.15 21.18
CA GLY A 237 -22.62 0.32 20.31
C GLY A 237 -23.18 1.75 20.22
N SER A 238 -22.93 2.62 21.21
CA SER A 238 -23.49 3.98 21.22
C SER A 238 -23.05 4.85 20.03
N THR A 239 -23.92 5.77 19.61
CA THR A 239 -23.60 6.80 18.60
C THR A 239 -22.38 7.64 19.01
N GLY A 240 -22.26 7.98 20.30
CA GLY A 240 -21.09 8.69 20.84
C GLY A 240 -19.78 7.92 20.63
N ARG A 241 -19.77 6.59 20.86
CA ARG A 241 -18.60 5.76 20.58
C ARG A 241 -18.28 5.69 19.09
N ARG A 242 -19.29 5.65 18.21
CA ARG A 242 -19.09 5.70 16.74
C ARG A 242 -18.42 7.02 16.32
N LYS A 243 -18.90 8.17 16.84
CA LYS A 243 -18.28 9.49 16.60
C LYS A 243 -16.81 9.54 17.09
N ALA A 244 -16.54 9.05 18.29
CA ALA A 244 -15.17 8.99 18.84
C ALA A 244 -14.22 8.12 17.99
N ARG A 245 -14.70 6.98 17.49
CA ARG A 245 -13.94 6.13 16.54
C ARG A 245 -13.62 6.86 15.23
N GLY A 246 -14.55 7.69 14.74
CA GLY A 246 -14.33 8.54 13.57
C GLY A 246 -13.19 9.54 13.79
N ILE A 247 -13.18 10.23 14.93
CA ILE A 247 -12.09 11.17 15.29
C ILE A 247 -10.74 10.46 15.33
N TYR A 248 -10.66 9.33 16.05
CA TYR A 248 -9.45 8.51 16.12
C TYR A 248 -8.96 8.07 14.72
N ALA A 249 -9.88 7.61 13.87
CA ALA A 249 -9.54 7.19 12.51
C ALA A 249 -9.01 8.36 11.66
N ARG A 250 -9.55 9.57 11.81
CA ARG A 250 -9.06 10.78 11.12
C ARG A 250 -7.65 11.17 11.55
N LYS A 251 -7.31 11.04 12.85
CA LYS A 251 -5.94 11.29 13.33
C LYS A 251 -4.92 10.33 12.69
N HIS A 252 -5.24 9.03 12.64
CA HIS A 252 -4.41 8.06 11.93
C HIS A 252 -4.32 8.32 10.43
N LEU A 253 -5.40 8.75 9.80
CA LEU A 253 -5.41 9.12 8.38
C LEU A 253 -4.47 10.30 8.11
N ARG A 254 -4.43 11.32 8.98
CA ARG A 254 -3.51 12.46 8.88
C ARG A 254 -2.05 11.99 8.87
N VAL A 255 -1.65 11.18 9.85
CA VAL A 255 -0.29 10.62 9.94
C VAL A 255 0.06 9.81 8.69
N THR A 256 -0.88 8.98 8.21
CA THR A 256 -0.68 8.18 6.99
C THR A 256 -0.45 9.07 5.77
N ARG A 257 -1.21 10.16 5.62
CA ARG A 257 -1.05 11.12 4.51
C ARG A 257 0.28 11.86 4.58
N GLN A 258 0.69 12.32 5.76
CA GLN A 258 1.97 13.01 5.94
C GLN A 258 3.15 12.12 5.55
N ARG A 259 3.16 10.87 6.02
CA ARG A 259 4.20 9.88 5.63
C ARG A 259 4.20 9.59 4.14
N ASN A 260 3.02 9.41 3.55
CA ASN A 260 2.89 9.16 2.11
C ASN A 260 3.41 10.33 1.28
N GLU A 261 3.05 11.56 1.63
CA GLU A 261 3.47 12.74 0.86
C GLU A 261 4.97 13.01 1.02
N HIS A 262 5.51 12.87 2.24
CA HIS A 262 6.95 12.98 2.49
C HIS A 262 7.74 11.96 1.66
N ALA A 263 7.38 10.67 1.75
CA ALA A 263 8.03 9.61 0.98
C ALA A 263 7.93 9.84 -0.54
N LYS A 264 6.74 10.23 -1.03
CA LYS A 264 6.50 10.50 -2.45
C LYS A 264 7.31 11.70 -2.95
N ARG A 265 7.36 12.79 -2.19
CA ARG A 265 8.13 14.00 -2.54
C ARG A 265 9.61 13.67 -2.68
N LEU A 266 10.18 13.00 -1.68
CA LEU A 266 11.59 12.64 -1.67
C LEU A 266 11.94 11.68 -2.82
N ALA A 267 11.14 10.63 -3.00
CA ALA A 267 11.35 9.68 -4.09
C ALA A 267 11.28 10.36 -5.46
N ARG A 268 10.33 11.29 -5.65
CA ARG A 268 10.23 12.08 -6.87
C ARG A 268 11.48 12.92 -7.10
N ASN A 269 11.94 13.64 -6.08
CA ASN A 269 13.11 14.52 -6.20
C ASN A 269 14.38 13.74 -6.52
N LEU A 270 14.62 12.62 -5.82
CA LEU A 270 15.76 11.74 -6.08
C LEU A 270 15.77 11.23 -7.53
N CYS A 271 14.62 10.79 -8.06
CA CYS A 271 14.51 10.30 -9.43
C CYS A 271 14.51 11.41 -10.50
N LEU A 272 14.30 12.68 -10.13
CA LEU A 272 14.40 13.78 -11.08
C LEU A 272 15.85 14.17 -11.32
N VAL A 273 16.62 14.26 -10.23
CA VAL A 273 18.01 14.74 -10.25
C VAL A 273 19.00 13.64 -10.65
N ASN A 274 18.70 12.37 -10.32
CA ASN A 274 19.62 11.27 -10.53
C ASN A 274 19.12 10.29 -11.60
N ALA A 275 20.05 9.83 -12.44
CA ALA A 275 19.87 8.74 -13.40
C ALA A 275 19.67 7.40 -12.68
N LYS A 276 20.40 7.23 -11.57
CA LYS A 276 20.47 6.00 -10.78
C LYS A 276 20.37 6.30 -9.29
N VAL A 277 19.50 5.58 -8.60
CA VAL A 277 19.36 5.64 -7.14
C VAL A 277 19.57 4.24 -6.58
N VAL A 278 20.55 4.10 -5.70
CA VAL A 278 20.95 2.83 -5.08
C VAL A 278 20.59 2.85 -3.60
N LEU A 279 19.94 1.80 -3.11
CA LEU A 279 19.52 1.68 -1.72
C LEU A 279 19.63 0.24 -1.23
N GLU A 280 19.62 0.04 0.07
CA GLU A 280 19.60 -1.30 0.65
C GLU A 280 18.28 -2.05 0.42
N ASP A 281 18.37 -3.36 0.17
CA ASP A 281 17.25 -4.29 0.22
C ASP A 281 16.91 -4.69 1.66
N LEU A 282 16.44 -3.71 2.44
CA LEU A 282 16.08 -3.96 3.84
C LEU A 282 14.87 -4.88 3.98
N ASN A 283 15.02 -5.94 4.78
CA ASN A 283 13.88 -6.72 5.28
C ASN A 283 13.14 -5.96 6.39
N VAL A 284 12.43 -4.89 6.00
CA VAL A 284 11.63 -4.05 6.92
C VAL A 284 10.67 -4.88 7.77
N SER A 285 10.09 -5.94 7.19
CA SER A 285 9.17 -6.83 7.92
C SER A 285 9.85 -7.62 9.05
N GLY A 286 11.12 -7.99 8.85
CA GLY A 286 11.97 -8.59 9.87
C GLY A 286 12.37 -7.57 10.94
N LEU A 287 12.80 -6.37 10.53
CA LEU A 287 13.21 -5.30 11.45
C LEU A 287 12.10 -4.88 12.42
N VAL A 288 10.85 -4.84 11.95
CA VAL A 288 9.68 -4.50 12.78
C VAL A 288 9.38 -5.59 13.85
N ARG A 289 9.97 -6.79 13.77
CA ARG A 289 9.84 -7.79 14.84
C ARG A 289 10.59 -7.40 16.11
N ASN A 290 11.61 -6.55 16.00
CA ASN A 290 12.25 -5.96 17.18
C ASN A 290 11.32 -4.93 17.84
N HIS A 291 10.67 -5.35 18.93
CA HIS A 291 9.66 -4.54 19.62
C HIS A 291 10.17 -3.18 20.14
N LYS A 292 11.49 -3.02 20.37
CA LYS A 292 12.08 -1.75 20.81
C LYS A 292 12.05 -0.68 19.71
N LEU A 293 12.34 -1.07 18.46
CA LEU A 293 12.44 -0.14 17.31
C LEU A 293 11.22 -0.16 16.38
N ALA A 294 10.35 -1.16 16.51
CA ALA A 294 9.19 -1.38 15.66
C ALA A 294 8.37 -0.11 15.40
N LYS A 295 8.10 0.68 16.45
CA LYS A 295 7.32 1.92 16.32
C LYS A 295 8.02 2.95 15.45
N SER A 296 9.32 3.16 15.65
CA SER A 296 10.11 4.16 14.90
C SER A 296 10.30 3.72 13.44
N ILE A 297 10.53 2.44 13.18
CA ILE A 297 10.64 1.88 11.82
C ILE A 297 9.30 2.03 11.07
N VAL A 298 8.19 1.68 11.73
CA VAL A 298 6.85 1.88 11.17
C VAL A 298 6.55 3.36 10.96
N ASP A 299 7.19 4.26 11.72
CA ASP A 299 7.05 5.70 11.52
C ASP A 299 7.80 6.21 10.28
N ALA A 300 9.06 5.82 10.14
CA ALA A 300 9.87 6.14 8.98
C ALA A 300 9.24 5.64 7.67
N SER A 301 8.54 4.49 7.68
CA SER A 301 7.79 4.02 6.51
C SER A 301 8.65 3.75 5.26
N TRP A 302 9.90 3.27 5.42
CA TRP A 302 10.85 3.01 4.33
C TRP A 302 10.31 2.10 3.22
N TYR A 303 9.48 1.11 3.56
CA TYR A 303 8.82 0.26 2.55
C TYR A 303 8.01 1.10 1.55
N ASN A 304 7.23 2.07 2.05
CA ASN A 304 6.43 2.96 1.22
C ASN A 304 7.32 3.89 0.37
N PHE A 305 8.42 4.37 0.94
CA PHE A 305 9.40 5.17 0.23
C PHE A 305 10.05 4.42 -0.94
N ARG A 306 10.51 3.19 -0.72
CA ARG A 306 11.01 2.33 -1.80
C ARG A 306 9.97 2.09 -2.89
N GLN A 307 8.71 1.85 -2.52
CA GLN A 307 7.64 1.69 -3.52
C GLN A 307 7.44 2.94 -4.38
N TRP A 308 7.60 4.15 -3.81
CA TRP A 308 7.58 5.38 -4.58
C TRP A 308 8.83 5.57 -5.43
N LEU A 309 10.02 5.18 -4.96
CA LEU A 309 11.24 5.17 -5.77
C LEU A 309 11.07 4.26 -6.99
N GLU A 310 10.64 3.01 -6.79
CA GLU A 310 10.36 2.06 -7.89
C GLU A 310 9.32 2.62 -8.87
N TYR A 311 8.28 3.31 -8.37
CA TYR A 311 7.28 3.95 -9.22
C TYR A 311 7.87 5.10 -10.05
N PHE A 312 8.61 6.02 -9.42
CA PHE A 312 9.18 7.17 -10.10
C PHE A 312 10.35 6.79 -11.00
N GLY A 313 11.13 5.78 -10.66
CA GLY A 313 12.15 5.21 -11.53
C GLY A 313 11.55 4.69 -12.82
N LYS A 314 10.50 3.87 -12.75
CA LYS A 314 9.75 3.46 -13.95
C LYS A 314 9.12 4.62 -14.71
N LYS A 315 8.69 5.68 -14.01
CA LYS A 315 8.02 6.84 -14.60
C LYS A 315 8.97 7.78 -15.34
N PHE A 316 10.18 7.93 -14.83
CA PHE A 316 11.19 8.86 -15.34
C PHE A 316 12.32 8.15 -16.09
N GLY A 317 12.24 6.83 -16.26
CA GLY A 317 13.27 6.02 -16.90
C GLY A 317 14.57 5.99 -16.09
N ARG A 318 14.48 5.97 -14.75
CA ARG A 318 15.65 5.89 -13.85
C ARG A 318 15.85 4.50 -13.31
N GLU A 319 17.11 4.17 -13.07
CA GLU A 319 17.51 2.92 -12.45
C GLU A 319 17.37 3.00 -10.93
N ILE A 320 16.59 2.08 -10.36
CA ILE A 320 16.45 1.93 -8.91
C ILE A 320 17.00 0.57 -8.53
N ILE A 321 18.16 0.56 -7.87
CA ILE A 321 18.92 -0.66 -7.60
C ILE A 321 18.90 -0.95 -6.10
N ALA A 322 18.37 -2.11 -5.73
CA ALA A 322 18.39 -2.58 -4.35
C ALA A 322 19.59 -3.52 -4.14
N VAL A 323 20.49 -3.17 -3.23
CA VAL A 323 21.70 -3.95 -2.93
C VAL A 323 21.58 -4.69 -1.60
N PRO A 324 22.30 -5.82 -1.40
CA PRO A 324 22.30 -6.50 -0.11
C PRO A 324 22.79 -5.58 1.03
N PRO A 325 22.12 -5.55 2.20
CA PRO A 325 22.45 -4.64 3.30
C PRO A 325 23.65 -5.09 4.16
N HIS A 326 24.27 -6.23 3.85
CA HIS A 326 25.30 -6.80 4.74
C HIS A 326 26.54 -5.92 4.79
N TYR A 327 27.01 -5.57 5.99
CA TYR A 327 28.28 -4.86 6.24
C TYR A 327 28.41 -3.43 5.67
N THR A 328 27.36 -2.85 5.08
CA THR A 328 27.38 -1.49 4.50
C THR A 328 27.88 -0.41 5.46
N SER A 329 27.47 -0.49 6.73
CA SER A 329 27.89 0.43 7.80
C SER A 329 29.27 0.13 8.40
N GLN A 330 29.89 -0.99 8.05
CA GLN A 330 31.19 -1.44 8.56
C GLN A 330 32.29 -1.31 7.52
N GLU A 331 32.00 -1.52 6.25
CA GLU A 331 32.96 -1.38 5.15
C GLU A 331 33.39 0.08 4.97
N CYS A 332 34.68 0.29 4.73
CA CYS A 332 35.24 1.59 4.40
C CYS A 332 35.00 1.88 2.92
N SER A 333 34.39 3.04 2.62
CA SER A 333 34.18 3.47 1.24
C SER A 333 35.48 3.76 0.47
N ASN A 334 36.57 4.04 1.17
CA ASN A 334 37.87 4.35 0.56
C ASN A 334 38.70 3.09 0.24
N CYS A 335 38.87 2.17 1.21
CA CYS A 335 39.75 1.01 1.05
C CYS A 335 39.04 -0.36 1.06
N GLY A 336 37.72 -0.40 1.26
CA GLY A 336 36.94 -1.64 1.32
C GLY A 336 37.10 -2.47 2.60
N ALA A 337 38.07 -2.15 3.46
CA ALA A 337 38.29 -2.88 4.70
C ALA A 337 37.09 -2.80 5.66
N LYS A 338 36.81 -3.89 6.36
CA LYS A 338 35.72 -3.96 7.35
C LYS A 338 36.17 -3.42 8.69
N VAL A 339 35.48 -2.39 9.17
CA VAL A 339 35.71 -1.77 10.46
C VAL A 339 34.55 -2.13 11.39
N GLN A 340 34.80 -3.03 12.35
CA GLN A 340 33.81 -3.37 13.35
C GLN A 340 33.51 -2.16 14.24
N LYS A 341 32.22 -1.85 14.40
CA LYS A 341 31.76 -0.72 15.22
C LYS A 341 30.36 -0.99 15.77
N SER A 342 30.04 -0.34 16.88
CA SER A 342 28.72 -0.45 17.50
C SER A 342 27.69 0.45 16.78
N LEU A 343 26.40 0.23 17.07
CA LEU A 343 25.33 1.07 16.52
C LEU A 343 25.37 2.53 17.02
N SER A 344 26.03 2.80 18.15
CA SER A 344 26.16 4.16 18.70
C SER A 344 27.27 4.96 18.04
N THR A 345 28.26 4.32 17.41
CA THR A 345 29.33 5.00 16.68
C THR A 345 28.76 5.78 15.49
N ARG A 346 28.95 7.10 15.45
CA ARG A 346 28.44 7.99 14.38
C ARG A 346 29.48 8.44 13.36
N THR A 347 30.74 8.31 13.71
CA THR A 347 31.87 8.60 12.82
C THR A 347 32.49 7.30 12.36
N HIS A 348 32.64 7.12 11.05
CA HIS A 348 33.48 6.09 10.48
C HIS A 348 34.92 6.59 10.54
N SER A 349 35.76 5.98 11.37
CA SER A 349 37.22 6.14 11.32
C SER A 349 37.82 4.81 10.91
N CYS A 350 38.58 4.78 9.82
CA CYS A 350 39.17 3.56 9.26
C CYS A 350 40.63 3.39 9.72
N PRO A 351 40.98 2.34 10.48
CA PRO A 351 42.35 2.13 10.93
C PRO A 351 43.28 1.66 9.82
N HIS A 352 42.75 1.19 8.69
CA HIS A 352 43.55 0.64 7.58
C HIS A 352 44.04 1.70 6.59
N CYS A 353 43.27 2.79 6.40
CA CYS A 353 43.61 3.84 5.42
C CYS A 353 43.48 5.26 5.96
N GLY A 354 43.12 5.44 7.24
CA GLY A 354 42.96 6.76 7.86
C GLY A 354 41.69 7.52 7.47
N HIS A 355 40.81 6.99 6.62
CA HIS A 355 39.58 7.68 6.19
C HIS A 355 38.65 7.98 7.37
N VAL A 356 38.20 9.23 7.48
CA VAL A 356 37.27 9.70 8.52
C VAL A 356 36.07 10.39 7.88
N GLU A 357 34.86 9.92 8.18
CA GLU A 357 33.61 10.48 7.63
C GLU A 357 32.42 10.18 8.54
N GLN A 358 31.28 10.88 8.36
CA GLN A 358 30.02 10.49 9.00
C GLN A 358 29.63 9.06 8.55
N ARG A 359 29.24 8.21 9.50
CA ARG A 359 29.05 6.76 9.26
C ARG A 359 28.04 6.44 8.15
N ASP A 360 26.91 7.11 8.17
CA ASP A 360 25.80 6.87 7.25
C ASP A 360 26.14 7.41 5.84
N VAL A 361 26.94 8.49 5.73
CA VAL A 361 27.50 8.97 4.44
C VAL A 361 28.48 7.95 3.86
N ASN A 362 29.40 7.42 4.69
CA ASN A 362 30.29 6.35 4.27
C ASN A 362 29.48 5.11 3.81
N ALA A 363 28.44 4.73 4.56
CA ALA A 363 27.56 3.63 4.18
C ALA A 363 26.85 3.89 2.85
N ALA A 364 26.37 5.11 2.60
CA ALA A 364 25.75 5.51 1.34
C ALA A 364 26.72 5.40 0.15
N LYS A 365 28.01 5.74 0.34
CA LYS A 365 29.07 5.54 -0.67
C LYS A 365 29.33 4.05 -0.95
N VAL A 366 29.40 3.21 0.08
CA VAL A 366 29.50 1.75 -0.07
C VAL A 366 28.28 1.16 -0.79
N ILE A 367 27.08 1.67 -0.49
CA ILE A 367 25.85 1.26 -1.16
C ILE A 367 25.92 1.59 -2.65
N LEU A 368 26.37 2.80 -3.00
CA LEU A 368 26.52 3.22 -4.40
C LEU A 368 27.53 2.33 -5.15
N SER A 369 28.69 2.04 -4.55
CA SER A 369 29.73 1.21 -5.18
C SER A 369 29.31 -0.24 -5.41
N ARG A 370 28.31 -0.75 -4.68
CA ARG A 370 27.77 -2.11 -4.91
C ARG A 370 26.87 -2.22 -6.14
N ALA A 371 26.37 -1.10 -6.67
CA ALA A 371 25.54 -1.14 -7.87
C ALA A 371 26.32 -1.57 -9.12
N THR A 372 27.62 -1.26 -9.20
CA THR A 372 28.49 -1.64 -10.31
C THR A 372 28.82 -3.14 -10.35
N THR A 373 28.58 -3.87 -9.26
CA THR A 373 29.02 -5.27 -9.09
C THR A 373 27.89 -6.31 -9.22
N GLY A 374 26.71 -5.95 -9.74
CA GLY A 374 25.64 -6.92 -10.07
C GLY A 374 24.28 -6.72 -9.40
N GLY A 375 23.80 -5.48 -9.24
CA GLY A 375 22.47 -5.23 -8.69
C GLY A 375 21.32 -5.67 -9.62
N HIS A 376 20.41 -6.51 -9.13
CA HIS A 376 19.20 -6.87 -9.88
C HIS A 376 18.12 -5.77 -9.78
N PRO A 377 17.44 -5.40 -10.89
CA PRO A 377 16.28 -4.51 -10.84
C PRO A 377 15.07 -5.23 -10.21
N GLY A 378 15.00 -5.25 -8.89
CA GLY A 378 13.92 -5.86 -8.12
C GLY A 378 12.60 -5.10 -8.26
N SER A 379 11.79 -5.44 -9.27
CA SER A 379 10.48 -4.84 -9.48
C SER A 379 9.39 -5.55 -8.65
N ASN A 380 8.88 -4.91 -7.59
CA ASN A 380 7.75 -5.40 -6.79
C ASN A 380 6.49 -4.51 -6.90
N ALA A 381 6.29 -3.86 -8.05
CA ALA A 381 5.11 -3.04 -8.31
C ALA A 381 3.85 -3.91 -8.54
N SER A 382 3.24 -4.42 -7.47
CA SER A 382 1.88 -4.94 -7.47
C SER A 382 0.98 -4.01 -6.67
N GLY A 383 0.38 -3.05 -7.37
CA GLY A 383 -0.59 -2.12 -6.79
C GLY A 383 -1.75 -2.85 -6.12
N ASP A 384 -1.88 -2.65 -4.82
CA ASP A 384 -3.14 -2.62 -4.09
C ASP A 384 -2.89 -1.90 -2.76
N VAL A 385 -3.05 -0.59 -2.76
CA VAL A 385 -3.04 0.22 -1.53
C VAL A 385 -4.34 -0.04 -0.77
N SER A 386 -4.43 -1.16 -0.07
CA SER A 386 -5.36 -1.28 1.06
C SER A 386 -4.67 -0.69 2.29
N SER A 387 -4.55 0.65 2.34
CA SER A 387 -4.10 1.33 3.56
C SER A 387 -5.21 1.27 4.62
N THR A 388 -5.20 0.25 5.46
CA THR A 388 -5.65 0.34 6.86
C THR A 388 -5.13 -0.85 7.64
N LEU A 389 -3.96 -0.73 8.27
CA LEU A 389 -3.74 -1.41 9.54
C LEU A 389 -4.31 -0.52 10.64
N VAL A 390 -5.59 -0.74 10.97
CA VAL A 390 -6.13 -0.36 12.27
C VAL A 390 -6.72 -1.63 12.87
N GLY A 391 -6.08 -2.12 13.92
CA GLY A 391 -6.59 -3.18 14.78
C GLY A 391 -5.90 -4.53 14.62
N ARG A 392 -4.68 -4.67 15.13
CA ARG A 392 -4.26 -5.97 15.67
C ARG A 392 -4.79 -6.05 17.09
N LYS A 393 -5.53 -7.12 17.36
CA LYS A 393 -6.09 -7.47 18.66
C LYS A 393 -4.98 -7.48 19.72
N THR A 394 -5.03 -6.56 20.68
CA THR A 394 -4.40 -6.72 21.99
C THR A 394 -5.53 -6.84 22.99
N CYS A 395 -5.90 -8.07 23.34
CA CYS A 395 -6.62 -8.46 24.54
C CYS A 395 -6.71 -9.99 24.51
N GLN A 396 -5.64 -10.67 24.91
CA GLN A 396 -5.82 -11.86 25.74
C GLN A 396 -5.56 -11.38 27.16
N SER A 397 -6.64 -11.22 27.93
CA SER A 397 -6.55 -11.06 29.36
C SER A 397 -5.95 -12.35 29.92
N LYS A 398 -4.67 -12.32 30.33
CA LYS A 398 -4.16 -13.31 31.28
C LYS A 398 -5.01 -13.15 32.54
N LYS A 399 -5.86 -14.13 32.83
CA LYS A 399 -6.40 -14.31 34.19
C LYS A 399 -5.18 -14.48 35.10
N ARG A 400 -4.93 -13.51 35.97
CA ARG A 400 -4.06 -13.71 37.13
C ARG A 400 -4.74 -14.80 37.97
N ARG A 401 -4.10 -15.97 38.08
CA ARG A 401 -4.40 -16.91 39.16
C ARG A 401 -4.02 -16.17 40.45
N ARG A 402 -5.00 -16.03 41.34
CA ARG A 402 -4.76 -15.73 42.75
C ARG A 402 -4.21 -17.01 43.37
N SER A 403 -3.05 -16.87 44.00
CA SER A 403 -2.58 -17.63 45.16
C SER A 403 -1.88 -16.60 46.01
#